data_AF-A0A944S2G4-F1
#
_entry.id   AF-A0A944S2G4-F1
#
_cell.length_a   1.000
_cell.length_b   1.000
_cell.length_c   1.000
_cell.angle_alpha   90.00
_cell.angle_beta   90.00
_cell.angle_gamma   90.00
#
_symmetry.space_group_name_H-M   'P 1'
#
loop_
_entity.id
_entity.type
_entity.pdbx_description
1 polymer ?
#
loop_
_entity_poly.entity_id
_entity_poly.type
_entity_poly.pdbx_seq_one_letter_code
_entity_poly.pdbx_strand_id
1 'polypeptide(L)'
;MAPDSYIQLRADVEEQSIRSLKRFLDYGKRVRQSTGLDELAQWVARILHDPDEVYADTERAQAFLVGACEWLAHRWQVDAPDEGGIVSVLGVVDRVRLLRLLIIESDPSRRWGLQRALEQQDPKLAAWIQERALRLGEGDPARSQEEPFLHFVESLEPLDPLSAQSDDGLAQELEAVRQQQIRTGRELSVATERADRAIVRLEALEEETKGLRRSLREERENGDKLREERSRRIKNEREAREAATQLQRLKEEYVKLDARLRESVRRQGNQPLLEQLRQMAPDDMLGVGAGADEEEIGQARRRFASVFHSDRAAQLPPWVADLFDHLLGLVNAACDRARK
;
A
#
# COMPACT_ATOMS: atom_id res chain seq x y z
N MET A 1 -21.47 -58.93 19.02
CA MET A 1 -22.08 -58.40 17.79
C MET A 1 -20.98 -57.99 16.81
N ALA A 2 -21.18 -58.13 15.50
CA ALA A 2 -20.22 -57.69 14.49
C ALA A 2 -20.29 -56.15 14.25
N PRO A 3 -19.22 -55.50 13.77
CA PRO A 3 -19.21 -54.05 13.52
C PRO A 3 -20.31 -53.56 12.57
N ASP A 4 -20.58 -54.29 11.48
CA ASP A 4 -21.62 -53.91 10.51
C ASP A 4 -23.04 -54.01 11.13
N SER A 5 -23.27 -55.02 11.95
CA SER A 5 -24.52 -55.18 12.71
C SER A 5 -24.71 -54.06 13.74
N TYR A 6 -23.63 -53.52 14.32
CA TYR A 6 -23.70 -52.35 15.19
C TYR A 6 -24.11 -51.08 14.44
N ILE A 7 -23.56 -50.85 13.25
CA ILE A 7 -23.92 -49.70 12.42
C ILE A 7 -25.40 -49.78 12.02
N GLN A 8 -25.86 -50.98 11.63
CA GLN A 8 -27.26 -51.23 11.30
C GLN A 8 -28.17 -51.00 12.51
N LEU A 9 -27.81 -51.52 13.69
CA LEU A 9 -28.54 -51.29 14.93
C LEU A 9 -28.69 -49.79 15.24
N ARG A 10 -27.62 -48.99 15.07
CA ARG A 10 -27.67 -47.53 15.28
C ARG A 10 -28.68 -46.87 14.34
N ALA A 11 -28.62 -47.20 13.05
CA ALA A 11 -29.56 -46.66 12.07
C ALA A 11 -31.01 -47.05 12.42
N ASP A 12 -31.27 -48.32 12.71
CA ASP A 12 -32.61 -48.81 13.00
C ASP A 12 -33.19 -48.24 14.30
N VAL A 13 -32.35 -47.98 15.30
CA VAL A 13 -32.74 -47.31 16.56
C VAL A 13 -33.17 -45.86 16.29
N GLU A 14 -32.49 -45.13 15.40
CA GLU A 14 -32.89 -43.78 15.01
C GLU A 14 -34.27 -43.74 14.32
N GLU A 15 -34.59 -44.76 13.52
CA GLU A 15 -35.86 -44.83 12.79
C GLU A 15 -37.07 -45.19 13.69
N GLN A 16 -36.83 -45.72 14.89
CA GLN A 16 -37.93 -46.12 15.77
C GLN A 16 -38.73 -44.91 16.29
N SER A 17 -40.03 -45.14 16.50
CA SER A 17 -40.94 -44.14 17.06
C SER A 17 -41.56 -44.64 18.35
N ILE A 18 -42.00 -43.73 19.22
CA ILE A 18 -42.72 -44.11 20.45
C ILE A 18 -43.95 -44.98 20.16
N ARG A 19 -44.57 -44.83 18.99
CA ARG A 19 -45.69 -45.70 18.58
C ARG A 19 -45.23 -47.13 18.28
N SER A 20 -44.08 -47.34 17.64
CA SER A 20 -43.56 -48.69 17.40
C SER A 20 -43.15 -49.35 18.71
N LEU A 21 -42.46 -48.61 19.58
CA LEU A 21 -42.10 -49.06 20.92
C LEU A 21 -43.32 -49.49 21.74
N LYS A 22 -44.41 -48.70 21.73
CA LYS A 22 -45.63 -49.04 22.47
C LYS A 22 -46.31 -50.32 21.99
N ARG A 23 -46.13 -50.70 20.72
CA ARG A 23 -46.71 -51.91 20.11
C ARG A 23 -45.83 -53.14 20.33
N PHE A 24 -44.51 -52.96 20.41
CA PHE A 24 -43.57 -54.04 20.66
C PHE A 24 -43.96 -54.83 21.91
N LEU A 25 -44.32 -56.11 21.74
CA LEU A 25 -44.77 -57.01 22.82
C LEU A 25 -45.84 -56.42 23.75
N ASP A 26 -46.71 -55.56 23.20
CA ASP A 26 -47.70 -54.77 23.95
C ASP A 26 -47.09 -53.95 25.11
N TYR A 27 -45.84 -53.50 24.97
CA TYR A 27 -45.08 -52.76 25.98
C TYR A 27 -45.89 -51.58 26.56
N GLY A 28 -46.53 -50.79 25.69
CA GLY A 28 -47.33 -49.65 26.13
C GLY A 28 -48.55 -50.04 26.99
N LYS A 29 -49.10 -51.24 26.82
CA LYS A 29 -50.18 -51.78 27.65
C LYS A 29 -49.63 -52.35 28.96
N ARG A 30 -48.54 -53.14 28.89
CA ARG A 30 -47.84 -53.71 30.06
C ARG A 30 -47.37 -52.63 31.03
N VAL A 31 -46.82 -51.52 30.51
CA VAL A 31 -46.43 -50.34 31.31
C VAL A 31 -47.61 -49.67 32.00
N ARG A 32 -48.75 -49.51 31.30
CA ARG A 32 -49.94 -48.88 31.91
C ARG A 32 -50.58 -49.73 32.99
N GLN A 33 -50.48 -51.05 32.85
CA GLN A 33 -51.09 -52.01 33.76
C GLN A 33 -50.12 -52.47 34.85
N SER A 34 -48.83 -52.14 34.74
CA SER A 34 -47.74 -52.63 35.60
C SER A 34 -47.71 -54.16 35.71
N THR A 35 -48.02 -54.87 34.62
CA THR A 35 -48.09 -56.35 34.57
C THR A 35 -47.25 -56.93 33.43
N GLY A 36 -46.67 -58.11 33.65
CA GLY A 36 -45.93 -58.85 32.62
C GLY A 36 -44.62 -58.17 32.16
N LEU A 37 -44.08 -57.26 32.97
CA LEU A 37 -42.84 -56.53 32.67
C LEU A 37 -41.57 -57.39 32.87
N ASP A 38 -41.65 -58.41 33.73
CA ASP A 38 -40.56 -59.40 33.89
C ASP A 38 -40.46 -60.28 32.63
N GLU A 39 -41.58 -60.83 32.16
CA GLU A 39 -41.61 -61.54 30.88
C GLU A 39 -41.07 -60.67 29.74
N LEU A 40 -41.42 -59.38 29.72
CA LEU A 40 -40.91 -58.43 28.74
C LEU A 40 -39.38 -58.31 28.80
N ALA A 41 -38.80 -58.20 30.01
CA ALA A 41 -37.35 -58.14 30.18
C ALA A 41 -36.67 -59.41 29.65
N GLN A 42 -37.25 -60.59 29.90
CA GLN A 42 -36.75 -61.86 29.35
C GLN A 42 -36.82 -61.89 27.82
N TRP A 43 -37.91 -61.40 27.23
CA TRP A 43 -38.04 -61.30 25.77
C TRP A 43 -37.05 -60.31 25.16
N VAL A 44 -36.86 -59.14 25.78
CA VAL A 44 -35.85 -58.15 25.38
C VAL A 44 -34.47 -58.76 25.41
N ALA A 45 -34.10 -59.45 26.49
CA ALA A 45 -32.82 -60.14 26.60
C ALA A 45 -32.63 -61.18 25.50
N ARG A 46 -33.68 -61.98 25.22
CA ARG A 46 -33.64 -63.02 24.19
C ARG A 46 -33.44 -62.45 22.78
N ILE A 47 -34.05 -61.31 22.49
CA ILE A 47 -33.93 -60.65 21.18
C ILE A 47 -32.57 -59.97 21.01
N LEU A 48 -32.05 -59.33 22.07
CA LEU A 48 -30.77 -58.62 22.04
C LEU A 48 -29.56 -59.56 21.94
N HIS A 49 -29.62 -60.72 22.59
CA HIS A 49 -28.55 -61.72 22.59
C HIS A 49 -28.75 -62.84 21.58
N ASP A 50 -29.68 -62.69 20.62
CA ASP A 50 -30.03 -63.70 19.64
C ASP A 50 -28.83 -64.08 18.74
N PRO A 51 -28.19 -65.24 18.97
CA PRO A 51 -26.99 -65.63 18.25
C PRO A 51 -27.29 -66.17 16.85
N ASP A 52 -28.52 -66.63 16.63
CA ASP A 52 -28.98 -67.30 15.42
C ASP A 52 -29.66 -66.33 14.44
N GLU A 53 -29.74 -65.03 14.79
CA GLU A 53 -30.36 -63.95 13.98
C GLU A 53 -31.78 -64.30 13.51
N VAL A 54 -32.55 -64.95 14.39
CA VAL A 54 -33.96 -65.29 14.18
C VAL A 54 -34.84 -64.03 14.19
N TYR A 55 -34.46 -63.02 14.96
CA TYR A 55 -35.19 -61.75 15.06
C TYR A 55 -34.70 -60.71 14.06
N ALA A 56 -35.63 -59.91 13.54
CA ALA A 56 -35.29 -58.85 12.61
C ALA A 56 -34.54 -57.70 13.31
N ASP A 57 -33.68 -56.99 12.57
CA ASP A 57 -32.92 -55.85 13.13
C ASP A 57 -33.83 -54.76 13.71
N THR A 58 -35.01 -54.55 13.11
CA THR A 58 -36.03 -53.64 13.64
C THR A 58 -36.58 -54.07 15.00
N GLU A 59 -36.73 -55.39 15.25
CA GLU A 59 -37.15 -55.92 16.55
C GLU A 59 -36.02 -55.79 17.58
N ARG A 60 -34.77 -55.97 17.15
CA ARG A 60 -33.58 -55.75 17.98
C ARG A 60 -33.42 -54.28 18.39
N ALA A 61 -33.65 -53.34 17.48
CA ALA A 61 -33.67 -51.91 17.76
C ALA A 61 -34.80 -51.51 18.74
N GLN A 62 -36.00 -52.08 18.58
CA GLN A 62 -37.11 -51.87 19.51
C GLN A 62 -36.81 -52.46 20.90
N ALA A 63 -36.24 -53.66 20.95
CA ALA A 63 -35.83 -54.30 22.19
C ALA A 63 -34.77 -53.46 22.94
N PHE A 64 -33.79 -52.90 22.23
CA PHE A 64 -32.78 -52.03 22.81
C PHE A 64 -33.42 -50.79 23.46
N LEU A 65 -34.29 -50.09 22.72
CA LEU A 65 -34.97 -48.89 23.22
C LEU A 65 -35.90 -49.18 24.39
N VAL A 66 -36.65 -50.29 24.35
CA VAL A 66 -37.50 -50.71 25.48
C VAL A 66 -36.66 -51.05 26.71
N GLY A 67 -35.56 -51.80 26.54
CA GLY A 67 -34.63 -52.10 27.61
C GLY A 67 -34.03 -50.83 28.24
N ALA A 68 -33.58 -49.89 27.39
CA ALA A 68 -33.05 -48.61 27.84
C ALA A 68 -34.12 -47.77 28.56
N CYS A 69 -35.36 -47.74 28.06
CA CYS A 69 -36.45 -47.00 28.69
C CYS A 69 -36.79 -47.52 30.08
N GLU A 70 -36.93 -48.84 30.25
CA GLU A 70 -37.22 -49.42 31.56
C GLU A 70 -36.03 -49.24 32.51
N TRP A 71 -34.80 -49.48 32.06
CA TRP A 71 -33.61 -49.29 32.88
C TRP A 71 -33.47 -47.83 33.37
N LEU A 72 -33.65 -46.88 32.45
CA LEU A 72 -33.52 -45.45 32.73
C LEU A 72 -34.67 -44.95 33.59
N ALA A 73 -35.89 -45.47 33.43
CA ALA A 73 -37.03 -45.02 34.23
C ALA A 73 -36.83 -45.24 35.73
N HIS A 74 -36.16 -46.31 36.15
CA HIS A 74 -35.80 -46.54 37.56
C HIS A 74 -34.74 -45.55 38.09
N ARG A 75 -34.01 -44.86 37.21
CA ARG A 75 -32.86 -44.01 37.52
C ARG A 75 -32.98 -42.60 36.95
N TRP A 76 -34.18 -42.24 36.49
CA TRP A 76 -34.45 -40.96 35.86
C TRP A 76 -34.55 -39.89 36.93
N GLN A 77 -33.85 -38.77 36.72
CA GLN A 77 -33.89 -37.66 37.66
C GLN A 77 -35.07 -36.77 37.27
N VAL A 78 -35.97 -36.54 38.22
CA VAL A 78 -37.12 -35.65 38.01
C VAL A 78 -36.75 -34.22 38.39
N ASP A 79 -35.96 -34.06 39.44
CA ASP A 79 -35.50 -32.77 39.94
C ASP A 79 -34.08 -32.45 39.47
N ALA A 80 -33.83 -31.16 39.20
CA ALA A 80 -32.52 -30.68 38.80
C ALA A 80 -31.56 -30.72 40.00
N PRO A 81 -30.31 -31.17 39.81
CA PRO A 81 -29.28 -31.05 40.84
C PRO A 81 -28.91 -29.58 41.07
N ASP A 82 -28.47 -29.26 42.29
CA ASP A 82 -28.05 -27.89 42.68
C ASP A 82 -26.90 -27.36 41.81
N GLU A 83 -26.04 -28.26 41.33
CA GLU A 83 -24.95 -27.95 40.41
C GLU A 83 -25.26 -28.54 39.02
N GLY A 84 -25.48 -27.65 38.04
CA GLY A 84 -25.68 -28.03 36.65
C GLY A 84 -24.39 -28.56 36.02
N GLY A 85 -24.32 -29.88 35.79
CA GLY A 85 -23.18 -30.50 35.11
C GLY A 85 -23.13 -30.11 33.63
N ILE A 86 -22.01 -29.53 33.20
CA ILE A 86 -21.71 -29.37 31.76
C ILE A 86 -21.17 -30.71 31.27
N VAL A 87 -21.80 -31.28 30.24
CA VAL A 87 -21.35 -32.53 29.63
C VAL A 87 -20.93 -32.29 28.19
N SER A 88 -19.74 -32.76 27.85
CA SER A 88 -19.25 -32.83 26.47
C SER A 88 -19.33 -34.29 26.00
N VAL A 89 -20.10 -34.55 24.94
CA VAL A 89 -20.19 -35.87 24.31
C VAL A 89 -19.24 -35.88 23.12
N LEU A 90 -18.23 -36.75 23.16
CA LEU A 90 -17.33 -36.95 22.03
C LEU A 90 -17.98 -37.86 20.99
N GLY A 91 -17.77 -37.56 19.69
CA GLY A 91 -18.24 -38.37 18.58
C GLY A 91 -19.63 -37.98 18.04
N VAL A 92 -20.22 -38.87 17.22
CA VAL A 92 -21.56 -38.66 16.67
C VAL A 92 -22.59 -38.85 17.78
N VAL A 93 -23.39 -37.82 18.04
CA VAL A 93 -24.43 -37.84 19.08
C VAL A 93 -25.72 -38.43 18.51
N ASP A 94 -25.99 -39.68 18.87
CA ASP A 94 -27.21 -40.42 18.49
C ASP A 94 -27.88 -41.05 19.71
N ARG A 95 -29.08 -41.62 19.54
CA ARG A 95 -29.87 -42.24 20.60
C ARG A 95 -29.09 -43.36 21.27
N VAL A 96 -28.44 -44.25 20.51
CA VAL A 96 -27.68 -45.37 21.07
C VAL A 96 -26.59 -44.86 22.00
N ARG A 97 -25.80 -43.88 21.57
CA ARG A 97 -24.71 -43.31 22.35
C ARG A 97 -25.20 -42.55 23.58
N LEU A 98 -26.20 -41.68 23.43
CA LEU A 98 -26.76 -40.94 24.57
C LEU A 98 -27.38 -41.87 25.60
N LEU A 99 -28.15 -42.87 25.17
CA LEU A 99 -28.76 -43.84 26.08
C LEU A 99 -27.68 -44.67 26.79
N ARG A 100 -26.64 -45.14 26.09
CA ARG A 100 -25.54 -45.87 26.74
C ARG A 100 -24.78 -44.98 27.73
N LEU A 101 -24.49 -43.72 27.38
CA LEU A 101 -23.85 -42.76 28.30
C LEU A 101 -24.70 -42.55 29.55
N LEU A 102 -26.02 -42.38 29.41
CA LEU A 102 -26.94 -42.29 30.54
C LEU A 102 -26.98 -43.56 31.39
N ILE A 103 -26.80 -44.73 30.77
CA ILE A 103 -26.79 -46.03 31.45
C ILE A 103 -25.52 -46.20 32.31
N ILE A 104 -24.37 -45.78 31.82
CA ILE A 104 -23.10 -45.96 32.54
C ILE A 104 -22.77 -44.80 33.50
N GLU A 105 -23.31 -43.60 33.27
CA GLU A 105 -22.97 -42.42 34.07
C GLU A 105 -23.47 -42.59 35.51
N SER A 106 -22.56 -42.55 36.47
CA SER A 106 -22.86 -42.66 37.90
C SER A 106 -23.10 -41.31 38.56
N ASP A 107 -22.47 -40.24 38.05
CA ASP A 107 -22.52 -38.90 38.64
C ASP A 107 -23.88 -38.22 38.39
N PRO A 108 -24.59 -37.77 39.44
CA PRO A 108 -25.90 -37.16 39.28
C PRO A 108 -25.91 -35.91 38.40
N SER A 109 -24.92 -35.02 38.55
CA SER A 109 -24.86 -33.76 37.80
C SER A 109 -24.58 -33.97 36.32
N ARG A 110 -23.66 -34.87 35.98
CA ARG A 110 -23.42 -35.26 34.58
C ARG A 110 -24.59 -36.04 33.99
N ARG A 111 -25.25 -36.91 34.76
CA ARG A 111 -26.46 -37.62 34.30
C ARG A 111 -27.57 -36.63 33.95
N TRP A 112 -27.76 -35.58 34.75
CA TRP A 112 -28.71 -34.50 34.43
C TRP A 112 -28.37 -33.80 33.10
N GLY A 113 -27.10 -33.45 32.88
CA GLY A 113 -26.64 -32.85 31.63
C GLY A 113 -26.89 -33.75 30.41
N LEU A 114 -26.69 -35.06 30.55
CA LEU A 114 -27.01 -36.04 29.50
C LEU A 114 -28.52 -36.19 29.27
N GLN A 115 -29.36 -36.13 30.32
CA GLN A 115 -30.81 -36.14 30.17
C GLN A 115 -31.29 -34.92 29.40
N ARG A 116 -30.73 -33.74 29.67
CA ARG A 116 -31.00 -32.51 28.92
C ARG A 116 -30.58 -32.63 27.46
N ALA A 117 -29.44 -33.26 27.17
CA ALA A 117 -29.02 -33.55 25.80
C ALA A 117 -30.02 -34.48 25.09
N LEU A 118 -30.50 -35.52 25.76
CA LEU A 118 -31.53 -36.41 25.22
C LEU A 118 -32.86 -35.68 24.99
N GLU A 119 -33.31 -34.82 25.90
CA GLU A 119 -34.52 -34.02 25.73
C GLU A 119 -34.44 -33.08 24.52
N GLN A 120 -33.26 -32.52 24.25
CA GLN A 120 -33.04 -31.65 23.08
C GLN A 120 -33.05 -32.45 21.78
N GLN A 121 -32.45 -33.64 21.76
CA GLN A 121 -32.37 -34.49 20.58
C GLN A 121 -33.68 -35.24 20.29
N ASP A 122 -34.29 -35.84 21.32
CA ASP A 122 -35.53 -36.61 21.23
C ASP A 122 -36.47 -36.31 22.42
N PRO A 123 -37.25 -35.22 22.32
CA PRO A 123 -38.17 -34.84 23.39
C PRO A 123 -39.28 -35.87 23.63
N LYS A 124 -39.62 -36.68 22.63
CA LYS A 124 -40.70 -37.68 22.75
C LYS A 124 -40.24 -38.90 23.54
N LEU A 125 -39.01 -39.36 23.29
CA LEU A 125 -38.39 -40.45 24.04
C LEU A 125 -38.11 -40.03 25.48
N ALA A 126 -37.51 -38.86 25.69
CA ALA A 126 -37.25 -38.34 27.03
C ALA A 126 -38.55 -38.20 27.85
N ALA A 127 -39.61 -37.61 27.27
CA ALA A 127 -40.90 -37.48 27.93
C ALA A 127 -41.54 -38.85 28.26
N TRP A 128 -41.34 -39.87 27.42
CA TRP A 128 -41.83 -41.22 27.69
C TRP A 128 -41.10 -41.87 28.87
N ILE A 129 -39.78 -41.73 28.95
CA ILE A 129 -38.98 -42.25 30.08
C ILE A 129 -39.37 -41.52 31.37
N GLN A 130 -39.56 -40.20 31.31
CA GLN A 130 -40.03 -39.41 32.45
C GLN A 130 -41.44 -39.81 32.91
N GLU A 131 -42.40 -40.00 31.98
CA GLU A 131 -43.75 -40.51 32.30
C GLU A 131 -43.67 -41.87 33.00
N ARG A 132 -42.75 -42.73 32.55
CA ARG A 132 -42.52 -44.04 33.16
C ARG A 132 -41.93 -43.93 34.56
N ALA A 133 -40.93 -43.08 34.76
CA ALA A 133 -40.27 -42.85 36.04
C ALA A 133 -41.25 -42.33 37.11
N LEU A 134 -42.08 -41.35 36.76
CA LEU A 134 -43.10 -40.79 37.66
C LEU A 134 -44.14 -41.83 38.12
N ARG A 135 -44.39 -42.89 37.32
CA ARG A 135 -45.30 -43.98 37.70
C ARG A 135 -44.67 -45.03 38.60
N LEU A 136 -43.35 -45.22 38.55
CA LEU A 136 -42.63 -46.17 39.39
C LEU A 136 -42.53 -45.66 40.84
N GLY A 137 -42.47 -44.33 41.03
CA GLY A 137 -42.31 -43.71 42.34
C GLY A 137 -40.89 -43.89 42.90
N GLU A 138 -40.57 -43.19 43.99
CA GLU A 138 -39.29 -43.36 44.68
C GLU A 138 -39.23 -44.73 45.37
N GLY A 139 -38.29 -45.58 44.96
CA GLY A 139 -37.93 -46.79 45.70
C GLY A 139 -38.44 -48.13 45.16
N ASP A 140 -39.00 -48.21 43.95
CA ASP A 140 -39.24 -49.52 43.30
C ASP A 140 -37.88 -50.16 42.95
N PRO A 141 -37.48 -51.27 43.60
CA PRO A 141 -36.15 -51.84 43.43
C PRO A 141 -35.91 -52.24 41.96
N ALA A 142 -34.68 -51.99 41.50
CA ALA A 142 -34.21 -52.47 40.21
C ALA A 142 -34.50 -53.97 40.08
N ARG A 143 -35.08 -54.36 38.94
CA ARG A 143 -35.50 -55.74 38.73
C ARG A 143 -34.27 -56.60 38.53
N SER A 144 -34.22 -57.77 39.14
CA SER A 144 -33.14 -58.76 38.96
C SER A 144 -32.96 -59.20 37.48
N GLN A 145 -33.87 -58.80 36.59
CA GLN A 145 -33.86 -59.11 35.17
C GLN A 145 -33.26 -57.98 34.29
N GLU A 146 -32.65 -56.96 34.90
CA GLU A 146 -31.91 -55.89 34.20
C GLU A 146 -30.49 -56.33 33.76
N GLU A 147 -29.90 -57.34 34.41
CA GLU A 147 -28.53 -57.81 34.14
C GLU A 147 -28.29 -58.22 32.67
N PRO A 148 -29.18 -58.97 31.99
CA PRO A 148 -28.94 -59.34 30.59
C PRO A 148 -28.92 -58.13 29.67
N PHE A 149 -29.72 -57.09 29.93
CA PHE A 149 -29.69 -55.87 29.14
C PHE A 149 -28.38 -55.11 29.34
N LEU A 150 -27.89 -55.00 30.57
CA LEU A 150 -26.59 -54.39 30.86
C LEU A 150 -25.44 -55.14 30.19
N HIS A 151 -25.45 -56.47 30.23
CA HIS A 151 -24.46 -57.28 29.51
C HIS A 151 -24.48 -57.01 27.99
N PHE A 152 -25.66 -56.76 27.41
CA PHE A 152 -25.75 -56.33 26.01
C PHE A 152 -25.07 -54.97 25.81
N VAL A 153 -25.38 -53.98 26.66
CA VAL A 153 -24.77 -52.63 26.60
C VAL A 153 -23.24 -52.67 26.74
N GLU A 154 -22.72 -53.49 27.66
CA GLU A 154 -21.30 -53.72 27.85
C GLU A 154 -20.65 -54.36 26.62
N SER A 155 -21.35 -55.28 25.94
CA SER A 155 -20.86 -55.91 24.72
C SER A 155 -20.67 -54.94 23.54
N LEU A 156 -21.23 -53.72 23.63
CA LEU A 156 -21.05 -52.65 22.65
C LEU A 156 -19.76 -51.85 22.88
N GLU A 157 -19.14 -51.95 24.06
CA GLU A 157 -17.94 -51.16 24.41
C GLU A 157 -16.74 -51.42 23.46
N PRO A 158 -16.45 -52.66 23.03
CA PRO A 158 -15.38 -52.90 22.05
C PRO A 158 -15.65 -52.31 20.66
N LEU A 159 -16.93 -52.06 20.31
CA LEU A 159 -17.35 -51.58 18.99
C LEU A 159 -17.45 -50.05 18.95
N ASP A 160 -17.86 -49.45 20.06
CA ASP A 160 -17.95 -48.01 20.24
C ASP A 160 -17.65 -47.66 21.69
N PRO A 161 -16.36 -47.48 22.03
CA PRO A 161 -15.92 -47.25 23.39
C PRO A 161 -16.45 -45.91 23.91
N LEU A 162 -17.01 -45.94 25.11
CA LEU A 162 -17.54 -44.77 25.80
C LEU A 162 -16.49 -44.10 26.71
N SER A 163 -15.25 -44.58 26.72
CA SER A 163 -14.13 -44.09 27.52
C SER A 163 -12.81 -44.03 26.70
N ALA A 164 -11.72 -43.30 26.99
CA ALA A 164 -11.15 -42.83 28.26
C ALA A 164 -9.98 -41.84 28.03
N GLN A 165 -9.87 -40.77 28.82
CA GLN A 165 -8.60 -40.26 29.38
C GLN A 165 -8.95 -39.20 30.44
N SER A 166 -8.25 -39.23 31.56
CA SER A 166 -8.46 -38.29 32.66
C SER A 166 -8.41 -36.85 32.15
N ASP A 167 -9.28 -36.01 32.70
CA ASP A 167 -9.36 -34.58 32.40
C ASP A 167 -8.00 -33.87 32.48
N ASP A 168 -7.03 -34.41 33.24
CA ASP A 168 -5.69 -33.84 33.39
C ASP A 168 -4.84 -33.86 32.10
N GLY A 169 -4.97 -34.88 31.24
CA GLY A 169 -4.15 -35.00 30.02
C GLY A 169 -4.60 -34.05 28.92
N LEU A 170 -5.92 -34.00 28.69
CA LEU A 170 -6.53 -33.09 27.71
C LEU A 170 -6.46 -31.62 28.17
N ALA A 171 -6.57 -31.35 29.48
CA ALA A 171 -6.36 -30.02 30.02
C ALA A 171 -4.91 -29.55 29.82
N GLN A 172 -3.92 -30.44 30.07
CA GLN A 172 -2.51 -30.14 29.82
C GLN A 172 -2.21 -29.95 28.32
N GLU A 173 -2.79 -30.75 27.43
CA GLU A 173 -2.65 -30.56 25.99
C GLU A 173 -3.31 -29.26 25.52
N LEU A 174 -4.50 -28.92 26.01
CA LEU A 174 -5.15 -27.63 25.74
C LEU A 174 -4.32 -26.46 26.25
N GLU A 175 -3.73 -26.56 27.43
CA GLU A 175 -2.89 -25.52 28.00
C GLU A 175 -1.55 -25.40 27.24
N ALA A 176 -0.96 -26.51 26.82
CA ALA A 176 0.22 -26.53 25.95
C ALA A 176 -0.08 -25.89 24.58
N VAL A 177 -1.22 -26.22 23.97
CA VAL A 177 -1.68 -25.60 22.70
C VAL A 177 -1.94 -24.11 22.90
N ARG A 178 -2.57 -23.70 24.00
CA ARG A 178 -2.78 -22.27 24.33
C ARG A 178 -1.44 -21.54 24.51
N GLN A 179 -0.49 -22.13 25.23
CA GLN A 179 0.84 -21.56 25.39
C GLN A 179 1.59 -21.47 24.05
N GLN A 180 1.46 -22.48 23.20
CA GLN A 180 2.02 -22.48 21.86
C GLN A 180 1.38 -21.38 21.00
N GLN A 181 0.06 -21.21 21.04
CA GLN A 181 -0.63 -20.11 20.36
C GLN A 181 -0.18 -18.73 20.87
N ILE A 182 0.03 -18.57 22.19
CA ILE A 182 0.56 -17.32 22.74
C ILE A 182 1.99 -17.08 22.24
N ARG A 183 2.84 -18.11 22.18
CA ARG A 183 4.21 -18.00 21.66
C ARG A 183 4.22 -17.64 20.17
N THR A 184 3.46 -18.35 19.34
CA THR A 184 3.37 -18.06 17.91
C THR A 184 2.74 -16.69 17.66
N GLY A 185 1.76 -16.27 18.46
CA GLY A 185 1.20 -14.92 18.43
C GLY A 185 2.23 -13.83 18.75
N ARG A 186 3.10 -14.06 19.74
CA ARG A 186 4.22 -13.15 20.05
C ARG A 186 5.25 -13.12 18.93
N GLU A 187 5.61 -14.27 18.37
CA GLU A 187 6.55 -14.36 17.25
C GLU A 187 6.01 -13.65 16.00
N LEU A 188 4.72 -13.81 15.70
CA LEU A 188 4.04 -13.09 14.64
C LEU A 188 4.07 -11.58 14.89
N SER A 189 3.76 -11.12 16.11
CA SER A 189 3.82 -9.70 16.47
C SER A 189 5.23 -9.11 16.27
N VAL A 190 6.27 -9.84 16.70
CA VAL A 190 7.66 -9.42 16.48
C VAL A 190 8.02 -9.42 14.99
N ALA A 191 7.53 -10.39 14.22
CA ALA A 191 7.74 -10.45 12.78
C ALA A 191 7.04 -9.29 12.06
N THR A 192 5.82 -8.94 12.45
CA THR A 192 5.10 -7.77 11.91
C THR A 192 5.81 -6.47 12.25
N GLU A 193 6.26 -6.28 13.49
CA GLU A 193 7.04 -5.09 13.87
C GLU A 193 8.39 -4.99 13.11
N ARG A 194 8.99 -6.12 12.76
CA ARG A 194 10.21 -6.15 11.92
C ARG A 194 9.87 -5.79 10.46
N ALA A 195 8.75 -6.30 9.94
CA ALA A 195 8.27 -5.99 8.60
C ALA A 195 7.91 -4.50 8.48
N ASP A 196 7.18 -3.93 9.45
CA ASP A 196 6.82 -2.51 9.48
C ASP A 196 8.08 -1.63 9.50
N ARG A 197 9.08 -1.98 10.31
CA ARG A 197 10.38 -1.28 10.32
C ARG A 197 11.13 -1.40 8.99
N ALA A 198 11.01 -2.53 8.29
CA ALA A 198 11.62 -2.70 6.97
C ALA A 198 10.89 -1.86 5.92
N ILE A 199 9.56 -1.77 5.98
CA ILE A 199 8.74 -0.94 5.09
C ILE A 199 9.12 0.54 5.25
N VAL A 200 9.15 1.06 6.48
CA VAL A 200 9.54 2.45 6.75
C VAL A 200 10.95 2.76 6.24
N ARG A 201 11.89 1.80 6.37
CA ARG A 201 13.24 1.95 5.81
C ARG A 201 13.25 1.97 4.29
N LEU A 202 12.43 1.13 3.64
CA LEU A 202 12.31 1.12 2.18
C LEU A 202 11.71 2.43 1.67
N GLU A 203 10.67 2.95 2.31
CA GLU A 203 10.07 4.25 1.96
C GLU A 203 11.08 5.40 2.09
N ALA A 204 11.88 5.40 3.16
CA ALA A 204 12.95 6.39 3.33
C ALA A 204 14.00 6.31 2.22
N LEU A 205 14.45 5.09 1.87
CA LEU A 205 15.39 4.88 0.78
C LEU A 205 14.80 5.26 -0.59
N GLU A 206 13.51 5.01 -0.82
CA GLU A 206 12.82 5.43 -2.04
C GLU A 206 12.79 6.96 -2.16
N GLU A 207 12.47 7.68 -1.09
CA GLU A 207 12.52 9.15 -1.09
C GLU A 207 13.94 9.69 -1.30
N GLU A 208 14.96 9.07 -0.67
CA GLU A 208 16.36 9.40 -0.94
C GLU A 208 16.72 9.18 -2.41
N THR A 209 16.31 8.06 -3.01
CA THR A 209 16.57 7.79 -4.44
C THR A 209 15.86 8.77 -5.36
N LYS A 210 14.63 9.20 -5.02
CA LYS A 210 13.91 10.24 -5.76
C LYS A 210 14.65 11.58 -5.65
N GLY A 211 15.13 11.93 -4.46
CA GLY A 211 15.95 13.12 -4.22
C GLY A 211 17.24 13.11 -5.04
N LEU A 212 17.99 12.01 -5.01
CA LEU A 212 19.22 11.84 -5.79
C LEU A 212 18.95 11.91 -7.30
N ARG A 213 17.85 11.32 -7.80
CA ARG A 213 17.47 11.43 -9.22
C ARG A 213 17.17 12.87 -9.64
N ARG A 214 16.52 13.65 -8.78
CA ARG A 214 16.26 15.09 -9.02
C ARG A 214 17.58 15.87 -9.06
N SER A 215 18.43 15.70 -8.06
CA SER A 215 19.76 16.33 -8.02
C SER A 215 20.61 15.96 -9.24
N LEU A 216 20.63 14.70 -9.65
CA LEU A 216 21.35 14.27 -10.87
C LEU A 216 20.81 14.96 -12.13
N ARG A 217 19.50 15.17 -12.22
CA ARG A 217 18.89 15.89 -13.35
C ARG A 217 19.29 17.36 -13.34
N GLU A 218 19.25 18.02 -12.19
CA GLU A 218 19.67 19.41 -12.04
C GLU A 218 21.14 19.60 -12.39
N GLU A 219 22.02 18.70 -11.93
CA GLU A 219 23.45 18.74 -12.28
C GLU A 219 23.70 18.53 -13.78
N ARG A 220 22.89 17.67 -14.44
CA ARG A 220 22.95 17.53 -15.90
C ARG A 220 22.52 18.80 -16.62
N GLU A 221 21.41 19.40 -16.20
CA GLU A 221 20.90 20.66 -16.77
C GLU A 221 21.90 21.81 -16.55
N ASN A 222 22.54 21.88 -15.38
CA ASN A 222 23.61 22.84 -15.11
C ASN A 222 24.84 22.58 -16.00
N GLY A 223 25.22 21.31 -16.18
CA GLY A 223 26.28 20.93 -17.11
C GLY A 223 25.99 21.34 -18.56
N ASP A 224 24.74 21.20 -19.01
CA ASP A 224 24.31 21.66 -20.34
C ASP A 224 24.36 23.18 -20.47
N LYS A 225 23.88 23.92 -19.46
CA LYS A 225 23.99 25.39 -19.43
C LYS A 225 25.45 25.84 -19.51
N LEU A 226 26.37 25.20 -18.78
CA LEU A 226 27.80 25.51 -18.84
C LEU A 226 28.40 25.21 -20.23
N ARG A 227 27.97 24.11 -20.88
CA ARG A 227 28.38 23.79 -22.26
C ARG A 227 27.88 24.84 -23.25
N GLU A 228 26.63 25.29 -23.11
CA GLU A 228 26.05 26.35 -23.94
C GLU A 228 26.76 27.69 -23.73
N GLU A 229 27.00 28.08 -22.47
CA GLU A 229 27.76 29.29 -22.15
C GLU A 229 29.17 29.26 -22.73
N ARG A 230 29.88 28.14 -22.59
CA ARG A 230 31.22 27.98 -23.17
C ARG A 230 31.18 28.11 -24.69
N SER A 231 30.18 27.50 -25.33
CA SER A 231 29.99 27.59 -26.79
C SER A 231 29.71 29.02 -27.24
N ARG A 232 28.87 29.76 -26.50
CA ARG A 232 28.61 31.20 -26.73
C ARG A 232 29.86 32.05 -26.54
N ARG A 233 30.64 31.82 -25.47
CA ARG A 233 31.90 32.54 -25.22
C ARG A 233 32.89 32.32 -26.36
N ILE A 234 33.09 31.09 -26.80
CA ILE A 234 33.98 30.76 -27.93
C ILE A 234 33.51 31.46 -29.21
N LYS A 235 32.20 31.48 -29.47
CA LYS A 235 31.64 32.19 -30.63
C LYS A 235 31.91 33.70 -30.56
N ASN A 236 31.61 34.32 -29.43
CA ASN A 236 31.84 35.75 -29.20
C ASN A 236 33.33 36.11 -29.31
N GLU A 237 34.24 35.27 -28.79
CA GLU A 237 35.68 35.48 -28.94
C GLU A 237 36.13 35.40 -30.41
N ARG A 238 35.55 34.50 -31.21
CA ARG A 238 35.83 34.42 -32.64
C ARG A 238 35.34 35.66 -33.38
N GLU A 239 34.10 36.07 -33.12
CA GLU A 239 33.52 37.29 -33.70
C GLU A 239 34.33 38.53 -33.31
N ALA A 240 34.78 38.64 -32.05
CA ALA A 240 35.63 39.73 -31.59
C ALA A 240 36.99 39.75 -32.29
N ARG A 241 37.61 38.58 -32.53
CA ARG A 241 38.87 38.47 -33.30
C ARG A 241 38.66 38.87 -34.75
N GLU A 242 37.58 38.41 -35.38
CA GLU A 242 37.24 38.79 -36.76
C GLU A 242 37.00 40.30 -36.86
N ALA A 243 36.20 40.89 -35.97
CA ALA A 243 35.98 42.33 -35.91
C ALA A 243 37.29 43.10 -35.69
N ALA A 244 38.18 42.64 -34.82
CA ALA A 244 39.50 43.25 -34.61
C ALA A 244 40.35 43.21 -35.89
N THR A 245 40.34 42.11 -36.64
CA THR A 245 41.06 42.03 -37.92
C THR A 245 40.46 42.94 -38.98
N GLN A 246 39.13 43.05 -39.06
CA GLN A 246 38.46 43.99 -39.97
C GLN A 246 38.77 45.44 -39.62
N LEU A 247 38.76 45.79 -38.33
CA LEU A 247 39.08 47.13 -37.85
C LEU A 247 40.55 47.48 -38.16
N GLN A 248 41.47 46.54 -38.01
CA GLN A 248 42.87 46.73 -38.40
C GLN A 248 43.02 46.95 -39.91
N ARG A 249 42.32 46.16 -40.74
CA ARG A 249 42.29 46.37 -42.20
C ARG A 249 41.76 47.76 -42.56
N LEU A 250 40.66 48.19 -41.95
CA LEU A 250 40.09 49.52 -42.16
C LEU A 250 41.04 50.65 -41.73
N LYS A 251 41.76 50.48 -40.61
CA LYS A 251 42.80 51.44 -40.18
C LYS A 251 43.93 51.54 -41.21
N GLU A 252 44.40 50.41 -41.73
CA GLU A 252 45.44 50.39 -42.76
C GLU A 252 44.95 51.04 -44.07
N GLU A 253 43.71 50.77 -44.48
CA GLU A 253 43.08 51.42 -45.63
C GLU A 253 42.93 52.92 -45.42
N TYR A 254 42.50 53.35 -44.24
CA TYR A 254 42.41 54.76 -43.88
C TYR A 254 43.77 55.45 -43.97
N VAL A 255 44.84 54.85 -43.40
CA VAL A 255 46.21 55.39 -43.49
C VAL A 255 46.67 55.47 -44.95
N LYS A 256 46.37 54.46 -45.78
CA LYS A 256 46.69 54.49 -47.22
C LYS A 256 45.94 55.60 -47.95
N LEU A 257 44.65 55.79 -47.65
CA LEU A 257 43.84 56.86 -48.25
C LEU A 257 44.30 58.24 -47.80
N ASP A 258 44.62 58.43 -46.51
CA ASP A 258 45.18 59.69 -46.00
C ASP A 258 46.54 59.99 -46.64
N ALA A 259 47.42 58.99 -46.78
CA ALA A 259 48.69 59.13 -47.50
C ALA A 259 48.48 59.51 -48.97
N ARG A 260 47.52 58.87 -49.67
CA ARG A 260 47.16 59.21 -51.06
C ARG A 260 46.61 60.62 -51.17
N LEU A 261 45.77 61.07 -50.24
CA LEU A 261 45.24 62.43 -50.19
C LEU A 261 46.36 63.46 -49.95
N ARG A 262 47.26 63.19 -49.00
CA ARG A 262 48.45 64.02 -48.79
C ARG A 262 49.32 64.08 -50.03
N GLU A 263 49.51 62.96 -50.71
CA GLU A 263 50.29 62.90 -51.94
C GLU A 263 49.60 63.60 -53.10
N SER A 264 48.27 63.49 -53.26
CA SER A 264 47.53 64.24 -54.27
C SER A 264 47.57 65.74 -54.00
N VAL A 265 47.45 66.18 -52.74
CA VAL A 265 47.60 67.59 -52.34
C VAL A 265 49.03 68.08 -52.59
N ARG A 266 50.06 67.26 -52.30
CA ARG A 266 51.46 67.59 -52.60
C ARG A 266 51.72 67.66 -54.10
N ARG A 267 51.22 66.70 -54.89
CA ARG A 267 51.38 66.64 -56.35
C ARG A 267 50.58 67.73 -57.08
N GLN A 268 49.42 68.11 -56.56
CA GLN A 268 48.66 69.27 -57.03
C GLN A 268 49.32 70.60 -56.65
N GLY A 269 50.36 70.58 -55.81
CA GLY A 269 51.22 71.73 -55.56
C GLY A 269 50.41 72.95 -55.09
N ASN A 270 50.01 72.99 -53.82
CA ASN A 270 49.51 74.26 -53.25
C ASN A 270 50.62 75.30 -53.06
N GLN A 271 51.90 74.97 -53.26
CA GLN A 271 53.00 75.95 -53.23
C GLN A 271 52.85 77.06 -54.28
N PRO A 272 52.65 76.78 -55.59
CA PRO A 272 52.37 77.85 -56.55
C PRO A 272 51.11 78.64 -56.21
N LEU A 273 50.07 78.02 -55.62
CA LEU A 273 48.80 78.70 -55.32
C LEU A 273 48.88 79.58 -54.06
N LEU A 274 49.55 79.14 -52.99
CA LEU A 274 49.82 79.95 -51.80
C LEU A 274 50.82 81.09 -52.10
N GLU A 275 51.82 80.85 -52.95
CA GLU A 275 52.75 81.89 -53.39
C GLU A 275 52.05 82.89 -54.32
N GLN A 276 51.14 82.44 -55.20
CA GLN A 276 50.27 83.31 -56.01
C GLN A 276 49.36 84.17 -55.12
N LEU A 277 48.69 83.57 -54.12
CA LEU A 277 47.87 84.31 -53.15
C LEU A 277 48.70 85.33 -52.36
N ARG A 278 49.97 85.03 -52.05
CA ARG A 278 50.87 85.96 -51.36
C ARG A 278 51.25 87.16 -52.24
N GLN A 279 51.38 86.94 -53.55
CA GLN A 279 51.72 87.93 -54.56
C GLN A 279 50.51 88.72 -55.07
N MET A 280 49.29 88.27 -54.81
CA MET A 280 48.07 89.01 -55.15
C MET A 280 47.98 90.35 -54.41
N ALA A 281 47.36 91.33 -55.08
CA ALA A 281 47.04 92.60 -54.45
C ALA A 281 46.09 92.37 -53.26
N PRO A 282 46.26 93.12 -52.15
CA PRO A 282 45.43 92.96 -50.96
C PRO A 282 43.93 93.06 -51.25
N ASP A 283 43.55 93.97 -52.14
CA ASP A 283 42.15 94.25 -52.50
C ASP A 283 41.51 93.04 -53.20
N ASP A 284 42.22 92.44 -54.16
CA ASP A 284 41.78 91.25 -54.89
C ASP A 284 41.71 90.01 -53.98
N MET A 285 42.65 89.90 -53.02
CA MET A 285 42.69 88.75 -52.10
C MET A 285 41.56 88.81 -51.07
N LEU A 286 41.21 90.00 -50.60
CA LEU A 286 40.15 90.22 -49.62
C LEU A 286 38.77 90.37 -50.28
N GLY A 287 38.73 90.59 -51.59
CA GLY A 287 37.51 90.87 -52.36
C GLY A 287 36.90 92.22 -52.01
N VAL A 288 37.73 93.22 -51.73
CA VAL A 288 37.35 94.60 -51.38
C VAL A 288 37.76 95.56 -52.49
N GLY A 289 37.10 96.71 -52.61
CA GLY A 289 37.41 97.70 -53.65
C GLY A 289 38.73 98.43 -53.40
N ALA A 290 39.37 98.95 -54.45
CA ALA A 290 40.58 99.76 -54.32
C ALA A 290 40.28 101.04 -53.51
N GLY A 291 40.89 101.16 -52.33
CA GLY A 291 40.63 102.24 -51.37
C GLY A 291 39.55 101.94 -50.32
N ALA A 292 39.30 100.65 -50.03
CA ALA A 292 38.39 100.19 -48.98
C ALA A 292 38.68 100.82 -47.62
N ASP A 293 37.62 101.12 -46.87
CA ASP A 293 37.74 101.70 -45.53
C ASP A 293 38.06 100.65 -44.45
N GLU A 294 38.41 101.10 -43.25
CA GLU A 294 38.79 100.21 -42.15
C GLU A 294 37.65 99.26 -41.73
N GLU A 295 36.39 99.65 -41.96
CA GLU A 295 35.22 98.87 -41.60
C GLU A 295 35.01 97.70 -42.58
N GLU A 296 35.18 97.95 -43.87
CA GLU A 296 35.15 96.95 -44.95
C GLU A 296 36.27 95.91 -44.78
N ILE A 297 37.50 96.34 -44.49
CA ILE A 297 38.63 95.43 -44.21
C ILE A 297 38.36 94.61 -42.93
N GLY A 298 37.79 95.24 -41.90
CA GLY A 298 37.39 94.57 -40.65
C GLY A 298 36.27 93.55 -40.84
N GLN A 299 35.34 93.78 -41.77
CA GLN A 299 34.28 92.83 -42.12
C GLN A 299 34.83 91.65 -42.91
N ALA A 300 35.73 91.89 -43.87
CA ALA A 300 36.41 90.83 -44.62
C ALA A 300 37.19 89.89 -43.67
N ARG A 301 37.96 90.46 -42.73
CA ARG A 301 38.72 89.67 -41.73
C ARG A 301 37.82 88.77 -40.88
N ARG A 302 36.67 89.28 -40.42
CA ARG A 302 35.69 88.50 -39.64
C ARG A 302 35.04 87.39 -40.46
N ARG A 303 34.78 87.62 -41.75
CA ARG A 303 34.25 86.60 -42.67
C ARG A 303 35.24 85.45 -42.88
N PHE A 304 36.52 85.74 -43.09
CA PHE A 304 37.52 84.67 -43.24
C PHE A 304 37.79 83.95 -41.92
N ALA A 305 37.83 84.67 -40.79
CA ALA A 305 37.99 84.05 -39.46
C ALA A 305 36.83 83.10 -39.10
N SER A 306 35.59 83.39 -39.52
CA SER A 306 34.46 82.48 -39.29
C SER A 306 34.48 81.24 -40.18
N VAL A 307 35.03 81.35 -41.40
CA VAL A 307 35.18 80.21 -42.33
C VAL A 307 36.29 79.28 -41.86
N PHE A 308 37.43 79.82 -41.41
CA PHE A 308 38.60 79.08 -40.94
C PHE A 308 38.60 78.83 -39.42
N HIS A 309 37.43 78.86 -38.76
CA HIS A 309 37.33 78.73 -37.31
C HIS A 309 37.84 77.37 -36.79
N SER A 310 38.53 77.36 -35.65
CA SER A 310 39.17 76.19 -35.05
C SER A 310 38.22 75.02 -34.80
N ASP A 311 36.98 75.29 -34.39
CA ASP A 311 35.95 74.26 -34.18
C ASP A 311 35.63 73.44 -35.45
N ARG A 312 35.76 74.03 -36.64
CA ARG A 312 35.59 73.31 -37.91
C ARG A 312 36.83 72.53 -38.31
N ALA A 313 38.01 73.02 -37.94
CA ALA A 313 39.29 72.34 -38.17
C ALA A 313 39.50 71.15 -37.23
N ALA A 314 38.92 71.17 -36.02
CA ALA A 314 39.06 70.13 -35.00
C ALA A 314 38.51 68.75 -35.41
N GLN A 315 37.61 68.70 -36.39
CA GLN A 315 37.02 67.47 -36.93
C GLN A 315 37.75 66.94 -38.19
N LEU A 316 38.78 67.65 -38.65
CA LEU A 316 39.54 67.33 -39.86
C LEU A 316 40.94 66.78 -39.50
N PRO A 317 41.62 66.11 -40.44
CA PRO A 317 42.99 65.67 -40.22
C PRO A 317 43.92 66.83 -39.81
N PRO A 318 44.90 66.63 -38.90
CA PRO A 318 45.75 67.70 -38.36
C PRO A 318 46.44 68.56 -39.43
N TRP A 319 46.82 67.97 -40.56
CA TRP A 319 47.45 68.69 -41.67
C TRP A 319 46.51 69.68 -42.38
N VAL A 320 45.18 69.45 -42.32
CA VAL A 320 44.18 70.38 -42.85
C VAL A 320 44.04 71.60 -41.95
N ALA A 321 44.17 71.41 -40.63
CA ALA A 321 44.24 72.52 -39.68
C ALA A 321 45.47 73.40 -39.96
N ASP A 322 46.64 72.78 -40.18
CA ASP A 322 47.85 73.53 -40.57
C ASP A 322 47.62 74.36 -41.84
N LEU A 323 46.96 73.81 -42.87
CA LEU A 323 46.64 74.54 -44.11
C LEU A 323 45.69 75.73 -43.86
N PHE A 324 44.68 75.56 -43.00
CA PHE A 324 43.73 76.61 -42.65
C PHE A 324 44.43 77.75 -41.90
N ASP A 325 45.36 77.43 -40.99
CA ASP A 325 46.18 78.43 -40.29
C ASP A 325 47.07 79.22 -41.26
N HIS A 326 47.69 78.55 -42.25
CA HIS A 326 48.49 79.23 -43.27
C HIS A 326 47.65 80.19 -44.13
N LEU A 327 46.45 79.77 -44.56
CA LEU A 327 45.53 80.60 -45.34
C LEU A 327 45.04 81.80 -44.52
N LEU A 328 44.67 81.59 -43.26
CA LEU A 328 44.25 82.67 -42.37
C LEU A 328 45.41 83.66 -42.10
N GLY A 329 46.64 83.16 -41.99
CA GLY A 329 47.85 83.98 -41.89
C GLY A 329 48.06 84.89 -43.11
N LEU A 330 47.86 84.36 -44.33
CA LEU A 330 47.94 85.15 -45.56
C LEU A 330 46.84 86.22 -45.64
N VAL A 331 45.60 85.88 -45.25
CA VAL A 331 44.47 86.84 -45.23
C VAL A 331 44.71 87.96 -44.22
N ASN A 332 45.18 87.64 -43.01
CA ASN A 332 45.52 88.65 -42.00
C ASN A 332 46.64 89.59 -42.52
N ALA A 333 47.67 89.03 -43.14
CA ALA A 333 48.76 89.82 -43.74
C ALA A 333 48.29 90.68 -44.93
N ALA A 334 47.25 90.27 -45.65
CA ALA A 334 46.61 91.11 -46.67
C ALA A 334 45.80 92.25 -46.03
N CYS A 335 44.99 91.97 -44.99
CA CYS A 335 44.27 93.01 -44.25
C CYS A 335 45.20 94.08 -43.65
N ASP A 336 46.35 93.66 -43.11
CA ASP A 336 47.34 94.56 -42.52
C ASP A 336 48.07 95.40 -43.59
N ARG A 337 48.23 94.88 -44.81
CA ARG A 337 48.80 95.62 -45.96
C ARG A 337 47.79 96.61 -46.56
N ALA A 338 46.52 96.26 -46.63
CA ALA A 338 45.46 97.14 -47.15
C ALA A 338 45.19 98.38 -46.27
N ARG A 339 45.61 98.35 -45.00
CA ARG A 339 45.51 99.47 -44.06
C ARG A 339 46.65 100.51 -44.18
N LYS A 340 47.71 100.21 -44.92
CA LYS A 340 48.85 101.10 -45.17
C LYS A 340 48.70 101.77 -46.53
#